data_AF-M6RSV0-F1
#
_entry.id   AF-M6RSV0-F1
#
_cell.length_a   1.000
_cell.length_b   1.000
_cell.length_c   1.000
_cell.angle_alpha   90.00
_cell.angle_beta   90.00
_cell.angle_gamma   90.00
#
_symmetry.space_group_name_H-M   'P 1'
#
loop_
_entity.id
_entity.type
_entity.pdbx_description
1 polymer ?
#
loop_
_entity_poly.entity_id
_entity_poly.type
_entity_poly.pdbx_seq_one_letter_code
_entity_poly.pdbx_strand_id
1 'polypeptide(L)'
;MEPDLKERKFFQEDALGQPKKYVEEVADSEPNRPYREETKSISAYLGATPGCKNGNCKSGQGIYVYDTGEVYSGTFKNDKRHGYGRIQYKDGDLYSGYFQNDKKVGTGTYRFANGAIFSGRFYDDGESAEGHLIVGKRKKECSIIRNKLSCHG
;
A
#
# COMPACT_ATOMS: atom_id res chain seq x y z
N MET A 1 -1.05 -15.80 18.64
CA MET A 1 -0.57 -14.40 18.61
C MET A 1 -0.28 -14.10 17.15
N GLU A 2 -1.18 -13.40 16.45
CA GLU A 2 -0.90 -12.95 15.08
C GLU A 2 0.24 -11.92 15.15
N PRO A 3 1.24 -11.96 14.27
CA PRO A 3 2.36 -11.02 14.34
C PRO A 3 1.82 -9.59 14.30
N ASP A 4 2.35 -8.76 15.19
CA ASP A 4 2.07 -7.33 15.24
C ASP A 4 2.21 -6.76 13.81
N LEU A 5 1.26 -5.93 13.38
CA LEU A 5 1.32 -5.24 12.09
C LEU A 5 2.65 -4.46 11.89
N LYS A 6 3.35 -4.19 13.00
CA LYS A 6 4.68 -3.57 13.08
C LYS A 6 5.81 -4.37 12.46
N GLU A 7 5.66 -5.69 12.26
CA GLU A 7 6.73 -6.57 11.77
C GLU A 7 6.57 -7.05 10.33
N ARG A 8 5.50 -6.65 9.63
CA ARG A 8 5.28 -7.08 8.24
C ARG A 8 6.35 -6.47 7.34
N LYS A 9 7.32 -7.29 6.93
CA LYS A 9 8.34 -6.91 5.96
C LYS A 9 7.66 -6.65 4.61
N PHE A 10 7.50 -5.37 4.29
CA PHE A 10 7.01 -4.92 2.99
C PHE A 10 8.02 -5.27 1.88
N PHE A 11 7.70 -4.95 0.63
CA PHE A 11 8.65 -5.05 -0.48
C PHE A 11 10.03 -4.53 -0.09
N GLN A 12 11.02 -5.41 -0.14
CA GLN A 12 12.39 -5.09 0.29
C GLN A 12 13.17 -4.36 -0.82
N GLU A 13 12.65 -4.42 -2.05
CA GLU A 13 13.25 -3.86 -3.24
C GLU A 13 12.30 -2.85 -3.90
N ASP A 14 12.89 -1.86 -4.57
CA ASP A 14 12.16 -0.93 -5.43
C ASP A 14 11.85 -1.56 -6.81
N ALA A 15 11.23 -0.79 -7.70
CA ALA A 15 10.92 -1.25 -9.05
C ALA A 15 12.15 -1.57 -9.92
N LEU A 16 13.35 -1.18 -9.50
CA LEU A 16 14.61 -1.45 -10.17
C LEU A 16 15.35 -2.65 -9.55
N GLY A 17 14.76 -3.33 -8.56
CA GLY A 17 15.39 -4.42 -7.82
C GLY A 17 16.47 -3.96 -6.85
N GLN A 18 16.50 -2.67 -6.49
CA GLN A 18 17.45 -2.13 -5.53
C GLN A 18 16.85 -2.15 -4.12
N PRO A 19 17.65 -2.40 -3.07
CA PRO A 19 17.17 -2.35 -1.70
C PRO A 19 16.51 -1.00 -1.39
N LYS A 20 15.29 -1.04 -0.83
CA LYS A 20 14.61 0.19 -0.45
C LYS A 20 15.35 0.89 0.68
N LYS A 21 15.63 2.18 0.50
CA LYS A 21 15.99 3.08 1.59
C LYS A 21 14.69 3.72 2.09
N TYR A 22 14.35 3.49 3.35
CA TYR A 22 13.29 4.26 3.99
C TYR A 22 13.72 5.73 3.96
N VAL A 23 12.96 6.55 3.25
CA VAL A 23 13.15 7.99 3.29
C VAL A 23 12.50 8.46 4.59
N GLU A 24 13.29 8.85 5.58
CA GLU A 24 12.78 9.66 6.69
C GLU A 24 12.33 11.00 6.08
N GLU A 25 11.02 11.26 6.09
CA GLU A 25 10.42 12.41 5.41
C GLU A 25 10.96 13.73 5.97
N VAL A 26 11.50 14.56 5.08
CA VAL A 26 11.51 16.02 5.24
C VAL A 26 10.08 16.52 5.05
N ALA A 27 9.56 17.13 6.11
CA ALA A 27 8.30 17.84 6.11
C ALA A 27 8.42 19.08 5.22
N ASP A 28 7.54 19.24 4.24
CA ASP A 28 7.22 20.58 3.75
C ASP A 28 5.74 20.73 3.43
N SER A 29 5.19 21.77 4.03
CA SER A 29 3.82 22.24 4.01
C SER A 29 3.59 23.20 2.84
N GLU A 30 2.47 23.05 2.11
CA GLU A 30 1.89 24.19 1.39
C GLU A 30 0.37 24.26 1.59
N PRO A 31 -0.15 25.43 2.05
CA PRO A 31 -1.58 25.64 2.25
C PRO A 31 -2.23 26.40 1.08
N ASN A 32 -3.52 26.14 0.89
CA ASN A 32 -4.51 26.88 0.07
C ASN A 32 -4.73 26.44 -1.38
N ARG A 33 -5.64 25.48 -1.55
CA ARG A 33 -6.55 25.41 -2.71
C ARG A 33 -8.01 25.41 -2.26
N PRO A 34 -8.92 26.07 -2.98
CA PRO A 34 -10.31 26.25 -2.59
C PRO A 34 -11.10 24.93 -2.64
N TYR A 35 -12.05 24.83 -1.72
CA TYR A 35 -12.80 23.63 -1.34
C TYR A 35 -13.79 23.19 -2.42
N ARG A 36 -13.59 21.98 -2.95
CA ARG A 36 -14.60 21.20 -3.69
C ARG A 36 -14.72 19.86 -2.99
N GLU A 37 -15.94 19.38 -2.80
CA GLU A 37 -16.33 18.22 -1.99
C GLU A 37 -15.92 16.85 -2.61
N GLU A 38 -14.64 16.70 -2.99
CA GLU A 38 -14.10 15.50 -3.62
C GLU A 38 -12.96 14.92 -2.76
N THR A 39 -13.23 13.76 -2.15
CA THR A 39 -12.28 12.75 -1.65
C THR A 39 -10.93 13.29 -1.15
N LYS A 40 -10.80 13.57 0.15
CA LYS A 40 -9.46 13.73 0.76
C LYS A 40 -8.61 12.52 0.39
N SER A 41 -7.53 12.73 -0.36
CA SER A 41 -6.55 11.68 -0.68
C SER A 41 -6.09 11.02 0.62
N ILE A 42 -5.92 9.69 0.62
CA ILE A 42 -5.47 8.96 1.82
C ILE A 42 -4.09 9.45 2.32
N SER A 43 -3.32 10.09 1.44
CA SER A 43 -2.05 10.76 1.78
C SER A 43 -2.21 11.91 2.78
N ALA A 44 -3.40 12.53 2.89
CA ALA A 44 -3.67 13.59 3.86
C ALA A 44 -3.67 13.10 5.32
N TYR A 45 -3.67 11.78 5.54
CA TYR A 45 -3.60 11.17 6.87
C TYR A 45 -2.22 10.60 7.20
N LEU A 46 -1.23 10.71 6.29
CA LEU A 46 0.15 10.35 6.60
C LEU A 46 0.66 11.25 7.73
N GLY A 47 1.31 10.65 8.72
CA GLY A 47 1.79 11.35 9.92
C GLY A 47 0.72 11.70 10.96
N ALA A 48 -0.57 11.39 10.72
CA ALA A 48 -1.60 11.55 11.73
C ALA A 48 -1.42 10.54 12.89
N THR A 49 -2.06 10.81 14.03
CA THR A 49 -2.04 9.88 15.17
C THR A 49 -2.61 8.51 14.78
N PRO A 50 -2.14 7.38 15.34
CA PRO A 50 -2.74 6.08 15.04
C PRO A 50 -4.24 6.00 15.39
N GLY A 51 -4.97 5.15 14.67
CA GLY A 51 -6.39 4.87 14.90
C GLY A 51 -7.30 5.16 13.70
N CYS A 52 -8.61 4.93 13.90
CA CYS A 52 -9.64 5.14 12.89
C CYS A 52 -9.90 6.65 12.68
N LYS A 53 -9.73 7.13 11.45
CA LYS A 53 -9.91 8.54 11.06
C LYS A 53 -11.25 8.84 10.43
N ASN A 54 -11.84 7.86 9.78
CA ASN A 54 -13.14 8.01 9.13
C ASN A 54 -13.82 6.64 8.98
N GLY A 55 -15.15 6.61 9.02
CA GLY A 55 -15.96 5.42 8.78
C GLY A 55 -15.90 4.38 9.90
N ASN A 56 -16.22 3.14 9.56
CA ASN A 56 -16.28 2.01 10.48
C ASN A 56 -15.09 1.07 10.24
N CYS A 57 -14.01 1.30 10.98
CA CYS A 57 -12.80 0.48 10.92
C CYS A 57 -12.94 -0.90 11.59
N LYS A 58 -14.15 -1.29 12.05
CA LYS A 58 -14.42 -2.62 12.60
C LYS A 58 -15.09 -3.52 11.57
N SER A 59 -16.16 -3.02 10.95
CA SER A 59 -17.03 -3.78 10.05
C SER A 59 -17.73 -2.85 9.03
N GLY A 60 -16.97 -2.29 8.10
CA GLY A 60 -17.49 -1.38 7.07
C GLY A 60 -16.38 -0.67 6.29
N GLN A 61 -16.72 0.37 5.54
CA GLN A 61 -15.73 1.24 4.92
C GLN A 61 -15.09 2.15 5.98
N GLY A 62 -13.77 2.28 5.97
CA GLY A 62 -13.07 3.17 6.88
C GLY A 62 -11.68 3.59 6.40
N ILE A 63 -11.14 4.60 7.06
CA ILE A 63 -9.77 5.08 6.93
C ILE A 63 -9.08 4.87 8.28
N TYR A 64 -8.00 4.10 8.30
CA TYR A 64 -7.25 3.78 9.51
C TYR A 64 -5.77 4.13 9.33
N VAL A 65 -5.19 4.75 10.36
CA VAL A 65 -3.76 5.06 10.43
C VAL A 65 -3.12 4.08 11.40
N TYR A 66 -2.13 3.32 10.94
CA TYR A 66 -1.44 2.34 11.78
C TYR A 66 -0.35 2.98 12.63
N ASP A 67 0.12 2.27 13.66
CA ASP A 67 1.27 2.71 14.48
C ASP A 67 2.56 2.82 13.67
N THR A 68 2.69 2.02 12.61
CA THR A 68 3.74 2.12 11.61
C THR A 68 3.64 3.39 10.78
N GLY A 69 2.53 4.14 10.89
CA GLY A 69 2.18 5.41 10.23
C GLY A 69 1.80 5.29 8.75
N GLU A 70 1.60 4.08 8.25
CA GLU A 70 0.92 3.84 6.97
C GLU A 70 -0.60 4.05 7.11
N VAL A 71 -1.27 4.37 6.01
CA VAL A 71 -2.71 4.68 5.98
C VAL A 71 -3.43 3.69 5.10
N TYR A 72 -4.44 3.01 5.65
CA TYR A 72 -5.36 2.19 4.87
C TYR A 72 -6.72 2.86 4.70
N SER A 73 -7.28 2.74 3.51
CA SER A 73 -8.66 3.09 3.19
C SER A 73 -9.32 1.92 2.46
N GLY A 74 -10.39 1.39 3.02
CA GLY A 74 -11.11 0.28 2.41
C GLY A 74 -12.07 -0.40 3.38
N THR A 75 -12.40 -1.64 3.07
CA THR A 75 -13.38 -2.40 3.87
C THR A 75 -12.70 -3.09 5.04
N PHE A 76 -13.38 -3.08 6.18
CA PHE A 76 -13.01 -3.81 7.38
C PHE A 76 -14.06 -4.87 7.70
N LYS A 77 -13.62 -5.98 8.30
CA LYS A 77 -14.48 -7.02 8.84
C LYS A 77 -13.81 -7.61 10.08
N ASN A 78 -14.49 -7.53 11.23
CA ASN A 78 -13.96 -7.98 12.52
C ASN A 78 -12.59 -7.35 12.83
N ASP A 79 -12.48 -6.03 12.68
CA ASP A 79 -11.28 -5.23 12.91
C ASP A 79 -10.10 -5.53 11.96
N LYS A 80 -10.32 -6.36 10.93
CA LYS A 80 -9.31 -6.72 9.92
C LYS A 80 -9.63 -6.12 8.55
N ARG A 81 -8.61 -5.74 7.78
CA ARG A 81 -8.79 -5.35 6.37
C ARG A 81 -9.40 -6.50 5.59
N HIS A 82 -10.39 -6.16 4.76
CA HIS A 82 -11.14 -7.12 3.98
C HIS A 82 -11.60 -6.48 2.66
N GLY A 83 -11.93 -7.31 1.66
CA GLY A 83 -12.41 -6.82 0.37
C GLY A 83 -11.40 -5.90 -0.32
N TYR A 84 -11.88 -5.03 -1.19
CA TYR A 84 -10.99 -4.08 -1.87
C TYR A 84 -10.60 -2.92 -0.94
N GLY A 85 -9.33 -2.53 -1.00
CA GLY A 85 -8.82 -1.38 -0.27
C GLY A 85 -7.51 -0.86 -0.85
N ARG A 86 -7.05 0.26 -0.29
CA ARG A 86 -5.81 0.93 -0.65
C ARG A 86 -4.98 1.19 0.60
N ILE A 87 -3.68 0.98 0.52
CA ILE A 87 -2.74 1.29 1.59
C ILE A 87 -1.59 2.14 1.04
N GLN A 88 -1.40 3.30 1.66
CA GLN A 88 -0.30 4.21 1.39
C GLN A 88 0.77 3.99 2.45
N TYR A 89 1.96 3.60 2.00
CA TYR A 89 3.13 3.39 2.84
C TYR A 89 3.90 4.70 3.04
N LYS A 90 4.69 4.75 4.12
CA LYS A 90 5.56 5.89 4.47
C LYS A 90 6.67 6.16 3.46
N ASP A 91 7.11 5.15 2.73
CA ASP A 91 8.12 5.30 1.68
C ASP A 91 7.54 5.93 0.40
N GLY A 92 6.25 6.28 0.39
CA GLY A 92 5.55 6.86 -0.76
C GLY A 92 4.88 5.82 -1.65
N ASP A 93 5.10 4.52 -1.41
CA ASP A 93 4.48 3.47 -2.20
C ASP A 93 2.99 3.34 -1.89
N LEU A 94 2.22 2.89 -2.88
CA LEU A 94 0.78 2.70 -2.77
C LEU A 94 0.41 1.32 -3.28
N TYR A 95 -0.28 0.53 -2.47
CA TYR A 95 -0.94 -0.68 -2.92
C TYR A 95 -2.46 -0.47 -2.99
N SER A 96 -3.08 -0.97 -4.06
CA SER A 96 -4.53 -1.02 -4.25
C SER A 96 -4.93 -2.43 -4.68
N GLY A 97 -5.75 -3.13 -3.92
CA GLY A 97 -6.07 -4.52 -4.23
C GLY A 97 -6.99 -5.16 -3.20
N TYR A 98 -7.14 -6.49 -3.29
CA TYR A 98 -7.99 -7.23 -2.38
C TYR A 98 -7.24 -7.66 -1.12
N PHE A 99 -7.97 -7.64 -0.01
CA PHE A 99 -7.54 -8.07 1.30
C PHE A 99 -8.50 -9.13 1.84
N GLN A 100 -7.95 -10.10 2.56
CA GLN A 100 -8.73 -11.09 3.31
C GLN A 100 -8.06 -11.33 4.66
N ASN A 101 -8.71 -10.92 5.75
CA ASN A 101 -8.21 -11.07 7.11
C ASN A 101 -6.82 -10.44 7.27
N ASP A 102 -6.71 -9.17 6.88
CA ASP A 102 -5.46 -8.40 6.79
C ASP A 102 -4.44 -8.87 5.76
N LYS A 103 -4.69 -9.96 5.02
CA LYS A 103 -3.73 -10.46 4.04
C LYS A 103 -4.00 -9.93 2.65
N LYS A 104 -2.97 -9.48 1.94
CA LYS A 104 -3.11 -9.14 0.51
C LYS A 104 -3.37 -10.42 -0.29
N VAL A 105 -4.39 -10.40 -1.12
CA VAL A 105 -4.80 -11.56 -1.92
C VAL A 105 -5.34 -11.12 -3.29
N GLY A 106 -5.28 -12.02 -4.27
CA GLY A 106 -5.93 -11.81 -5.55
C GLY A 106 -5.34 -10.63 -6.34
N THR A 107 -6.16 -10.00 -7.18
CA THR A 107 -5.69 -8.92 -8.06
C THR A 107 -5.36 -7.66 -7.28
N GLY A 108 -4.22 -7.06 -7.62
CA GLY A 108 -3.82 -5.78 -7.06
C GLY A 108 -2.85 -5.02 -7.97
N THR A 109 -2.63 -3.77 -7.60
CA THR A 109 -1.70 -2.86 -8.23
C THR A 109 -0.84 -2.22 -7.15
N TYR A 110 0.47 -2.30 -7.32
CA TYR A 110 1.47 -1.68 -6.48
C TYR A 110 2.14 -0.56 -7.28
N ARG A 111 1.95 0.69 -6.84
CA ARG A 111 2.61 1.86 -7.40
C ARG A 111 3.79 2.22 -6.51
N PHE A 112 4.98 2.18 -7.07
CA PHE A 112 6.20 2.61 -6.40
C PHE A 112 6.29 4.14 -6.37
N ALA A 113 6.97 4.71 -5.39
CA ALA A 113 7.18 6.14 -5.22
C ALA A 113 7.91 6.76 -6.42
N ASN A 114 8.76 5.99 -7.09
CA ASN A 114 9.43 6.38 -8.35
C ASN A 114 8.50 6.42 -9.58
N GLY A 115 7.20 6.11 -9.42
CA GLY A 115 6.19 6.14 -10.48
C GLY A 115 6.03 4.85 -11.26
N ALA A 116 6.86 3.82 -11.03
CA ALA A 116 6.65 2.51 -11.61
C ALA A 116 5.38 1.83 -11.05
N ILE A 117 4.78 0.95 -11.84
CA ILE A 117 3.52 0.27 -11.48
C ILE A 117 3.68 -1.22 -11.71
N PHE A 118 3.56 -2.03 -10.66
CA PHE A 118 3.37 -3.47 -10.77
C PHE A 118 1.88 -3.81 -10.69
N SER A 119 1.36 -4.55 -11.67
CA SER A 119 -0.02 -5.05 -11.64
C SER A 119 -0.01 -6.57 -11.77
N GLY A 120 -0.70 -7.26 -10.87
CA GLY A 120 -0.63 -8.71 -10.80
C GLY A 120 -1.56 -9.34 -9.79
N ARG A 121 -1.40 -10.64 -9.60
CA ARG A 121 -2.10 -11.44 -8.60
C ARG A 121 -1.18 -11.72 -7.43
N PHE A 122 -1.58 -11.27 -6.24
CA PHE A 122 -0.88 -11.41 -4.98
C PHE A 122 -1.39 -12.63 -4.21
N TYR A 123 -0.46 -13.31 -3.54
CA TYR A 123 -0.72 -14.45 -2.67
C TYR A 123 0.34 -14.47 -1.56
N ASP A 124 0.22 -15.38 -0.60
CA ASP A 124 1.12 -15.46 0.57
C ASP A 124 1.23 -14.11 1.33
N ASP A 125 0.11 -13.47 1.65
CA ASP A 125 0.06 -12.12 2.26
C ASP A 125 0.74 -11.01 1.41
N GLY A 126 0.85 -11.27 0.10
CA GLY A 126 1.51 -10.39 -0.84
C GLY A 126 3.04 -10.46 -0.80
N GLU A 127 3.61 -11.47 -0.14
CA GLU A 127 5.04 -11.80 -0.26
C GLU A 127 5.39 -12.39 -1.63
N SER A 128 4.38 -12.90 -2.33
CA SER A 128 4.51 -13.45 -3.68
C SER A 128 3.46 -12.87 -4.60
N ALA A 129 3.83 -12.65 -5.86
CA ALA A 129 2.90 -12.20 -6.89
C ALA A 129 3.38 -12.53 -8.30
N GLU A 130 2.44 -12.66 -9.23
CA GLU A 130 2.73 -12.79 -10.65
C GLU A 130 2.01 -11.70 -11.43
N GLY A 131 2.71 -11.06 -12.37
CA GLY A 131 2.12 -9.98 -13.13
C GLY A 131 3.12 -9.29 -14.03
N HIS A 132 2.96 -7.98 -14.15
CA HIS A 132 3.81 -7.16 -15.00
C HIS A 132 4.16 -5.84 -14.36
N LEU A 133 5.39 -5.41 -14.56
CA LEU A 133 5.90 -4.12 -14.17
C LEU A 133 5.84 -3.16 -15.36
N ILE A 134 5.32 -1.97 -15.12
CA ILE A 134 5.28 -0.85 -16.05
C ILE A 134 6.24 0.22 -15.54
N VAL A 135 7.23 0.56 -16.36
CA VAL A 135 8.18 1.65 -16.09
C VAL A 135 8.13 2.62 -17.28
N GLY A 136 7.51 3.77 -17.08
CA GLY A 136 7.18 4.70 -18.17
C GLY A 136 6.23 4.05 -19.18
N LYS A 137 6.70 3.85 -20.42
CA LYS A 137 5.92 3.18 -21.50
C LYS A 137 6.26 1.70 -21.67
N ARG A 138 7.21 1.16 -20.90
CA ARG A 138 7.68 -0.22 -21.05
C ARG A 138 6.93 -1.12 -20.09
N LYS A 139 6.49 -2.28 -20.58
CA LYS A 139 5.88 -3.36 -19.79
C LYS A 139 6.80 -4.58 -19.81
N LYS A 140 7.05 -5.17 -18.64
CA LYS A 140 7.83 -6.41 -18.48
C LYS A 140 7.04 -7.40 -17.64
N GLU A 141 7.12 -8.67 -17.96
CA GLU A 141 6.59 -9.72 -17.10
C GLU A 141 7.49 -9.88 -15.90
N CYS A 142 6.92 -9.81 -14.70
CA CYS A 142 7.68 -9.89 -13.47
C CYS A 142 6.93 -10.73 -12.44
N SER A 143 7.70 -11.42 -11.62
CA SER A 143 7.24 -12.14 -10.45
C SER A 143 7.82 -11.49 -9.20
N ILE A 144 7.11 -11.65 -8.11
CA ILE A 144 7.57 -11.34 -6.77
C ILE A 144 7.63 -12.67 -6.03
N ILE A 145 8.77 -12.96 -5.43
CA ILE A 145 8.96 -14.17 -4.63
C ILE A 145 9.66 -13.75 -3.34
N ARG A 146 9.01 -13.98 -2.19
CA ARG A 146 9.54 -13.60 -0.86
C ARG A 146 9.95 -12.12 -0.79
N ASN A 147 9.05 -11.23 -1.25
CA ASN A 147 9.24 -9.77 -1.30
C ASN A 147 10.37 -9.28 -2.23
N LYS A 148 10.89 -10.12 -3.13
CA LYS A 148 11.90 -9.77 -4.13
C LYS A 148 11.31 -9.72 -5.53
N LEU A 149 11.61 -8.66 -6.28
CA LEU A 149 11.07 -8.43 -7.62
C LEU A 149 12.03 -9.01 -8.67
N SER A 150 11.53 -9.93 -9.50
CA SER A 150 12.25 -10.53 -10.62
C SER A 150 11.50 -10.30 -11.92
N CYS A 151 12.15 -9.66 -12.90
CA CYS A 151 11.55 -9.40 -14.21
C CYS A 151 12.22 -10.25 -15.28
N HIS A 152 11.41 -10.89 -16.10
CA HIS A 152 11.84 -11.64 -17.28
C HIS A 152 11.62 -10.78 -18.53
N GLY A 153 12.45 -10.98 -19.55
CA GLY A 153 12.48 -10.21 -20.79
C GLY A 153 12.59 -11.10 -22.00
#